data_AF-A0A9D7FQU6-F1
#
_entry.id   AF-A0A9D7FQU6-F1
#
_cell.length_a   1.000
_cell.length_b   1.000
_cell.length_c   1.000
_cell.angle_alpha   90.00
_cell.angle_beta   90.00
_cell.angle_gamma   90.00
#
_symmetry.space_group_name_H-M   'P 1'
#
loop_
_entity.id
_entity.type
_entity.pdbx_description
1 polymer ?
#
loop_
_entity_poly.entity_id
_entity_poly.type
_entity_poly.pdbx_seq_one_letter_code
_entity_poly.pdbx_strand_id
1 'polypeptide(L)'
;MKSVPPTQQMFAFGFEESPKFEIARELEALQIRFGTSSWAYPGWVGNVYSRKHASSNEYLEEYTRYPLFRTVGADMTFYNPPSVGLLKTWKALLPPKFPVVFKVWDEITVDRFEKVDQAGNPRRMQGNRNPHFLDAGLFEDAFLGPIVDSGFQDHLGGLMFEFRSSTARSPQTFLNSLEAFLGALPTGFPYALAGREPRLLGASYQAILRNHQVSHVFNHWDRMLPLREQLDRVGLTGDRVISRILTPLGMPYADAKKKFFPYDQLLPENRLPEMRVDVVELCEEAIKNHLPAYVLVNNRAEGYAPMTIQDLQEAVAKKKGLLPLPGQSPTSSS
;
A
#
# COMPACT_ATOMS: atom_id res chain seq x y z
N MET A 1 -14.66 41.37 -19.72
CA MET A 1 -13.85 40.14 -19.66
C MET A 1 -13.76 39.73 -18.19
N LYS A 2 -14.52 38.72 -17.76
CA LYS A 2 -14.49 38.24 -16.38
C LYS A 2 -13.38 37.20 -16.28
N SER A 3 -12.47 37.40 -15.33
CA SER A 3 -11.34 36.53 -15.03
C SER A 3 -11.83 35.13 -14.64
N VAL A 4 -11.23 34.12 -15.26
CA VAL A 4 -11.43 32.71 -14.96
C VAL A 4 -10.68 32.38 -13.66
N PRO A 5 -11.25 31.62 -12.71
CA PRO A 5 -10.57 31.24 -11.47
C PRO A 5 -9.34 30.35 -11.74
N PRO A 6 -8.29 30.37 -10.89
CA PRO A 6 -7.03 29.63 -11.10
C PRO A 6 -7.16 28.10 -11.21
N THR A 7 -8.33 27.54 -10.92
CA THR A 7 -8.59 26.09 -10.92
C THR A 7 -8.89 25.51 -12.31
N GLN A 8 -9.09 26.34 -13.34
CA GLN A 8 -9.27 25.87 -14.72
C GLN A 8 -7.98 25.78 -15.54
N GLN A 9 -6.82 26.16 -14.99
CA GLN A 9 -5.53 26.07 -15.68
C GLN A 9 -4.77 24.76 -15.48
N MET A 10 -5.20 23.86 -14.57
CA MET A 10 -4.47 22.61 -14.30
C MET A 10 -4.86 21.42 -15.18
N PHE A 11 -5.94 21.50 -15.97
CA PHE A 11 -6.38 20.39 -16.84
C PHE A 11 -6.21 20.66 -18.34
N ALA A 12 -5.49 21.74 -18.71
CA ALA A 12 -5.34 22.16 -20.11
C ALA A 12 -3.88 22.31 -20.59
N PHE A 13 -2.87 22.01 -19.76
CA PHE A 13 -1.47 21.91 -20.18
C PHE A 13 -0.89 20.58 -19.72
N GLY A 14 -0.16 19.93 -20.62
CA GLY A 14 0.35 18.57 -20.46
C GLY A 14 1.02 18.35 -19.11
N PHE A 15 0.57 17.29 -18.42
CA PHE A 15 1.27 16.70 -17.29
C PHE A 15 2.67 16.17 -17.65
N GLU A 16 3.16 16.34 -18.88
CA GLU A 16 4.39 15.68 -19.34
C GLU A 16 5.66 16.50 -19.08
N GLU A 17 5.55 17.79 -18.73
CA GLU A 17 6.73 18.68 -18.65
C GLU A 17 7.16 19.09 -17.23
N SER A 18 6.54 18.55 -16.16
CA SER A 18 6.97 18.88 -14.80
C SER A 18 8.09 17.92 -14.32
N PRO A 19 9.22 18.43 -13.78
CA PRO A 19 10.34 17.60 -13.31
C PRO A 19 9.93 16.49 -12.31
N LYS A 20 8.91 16.74 -11.48
CA LYS A 20 8.38 15.73 -10.54
C LYS A 20 7.78 14.50 -11.24
N PHE A 21 7.26 14.64 -12.46
CA PHE A 21 6.67 13.52 -13.21
C PHE A 21 7.75 12.69 -13.90
N GLU A 22 8.85 13.31 -14.32
CA GLU A 22 10.05 12.60 -14.77
C GLU A 22 10.63 11.75 -13.64
N ILE A 23 10.74 12.30 -12.42
CA ILE A 23 11.16 11.53 -11.23
C ILE A 23 10.30 10.28 -11.06
N ALA A 24 8.97 10.39 -11.13
CA ALA A 24 8.08 9.24 -10.97
C ALA A 24 8.32 8.16 -12.04
N ARG A 25 8.64 8.56 -13.29
CA ARG A 25 8.99 7.64 -14.38
C ARG A 25 10.35 6.98 -14.17
N GLU A 26 11.37 7.74 -13.74
CA GLU A 26 12.70 7.20 -13.45
C GLU A 26 12.66 6.20 -12.29
N LEU A 27 11.91 6.51 -11.23
CA LEU A 27 11.70 5.58 -10.12
C LEU A 27 10.94 4.33 -10.55
N GLU A 28 9.94 4.46 -11.42
CA GLU A 28 9.24 3.31 -12.01
C GLU A 28 10.15 2.42 -12.85
N ALA A 29 11.10 3.01 -13.60
CA ALA A 29 12.11 2.27 -14.35
C ALA A 29 13.05 1.48 -13.42
N LEU A 30 13.32 2.02 -12.22
CA LEU A 30 14.00 1.32 -11.12
C LEU A 30 13.09 0.37 -10.33
N GLN A 31 11.87 0.13 -10.80
CA GLN A 31 10.82 -0.68 -10.17
C GLN A 31 10.34 -0.18 -8.80
N ILE A 32 10.58 1.09 -8.47
CA ILE A 32 10.10 1.76 -7.26
C ILE A 32 8.81 2.51 -7.56
N ARG A 33 7.70 2.01 -7.01
CA ARG A 33 6.36 2.52 -7.31
C ARG A 33 5.70 3.04 -6.05
N PHE A 34 5.26 4.28 -6.12
CA PHE A 34 4.50 4.92 -5.05
C PHE A 34 3.02 4.95 -5.41
N GLY A 35 2.20 4.85 -4.38
CA GLY A 35 0.76 4.89 -4.49
C GLY A 35 0.14 5.01 -3.11
N THR A 36 -1.15 4.75 -3.02
CA THR A 36 -1.91 4.98 -1.79
C THR A 36 -2.63 3.72 -1.36
N SER A 37 -2.93 3.61 -0.06
CA SER A 37 -3.62 2.42 0.51
C SER A 37 -5.06 2.23 -0.01
N SER A 38 -5.64 3.29 -0.58
CA SER A 38 -6.94 3.33 -1.28
C SER A 38 -6.96 4.60 -2.14
N TRP A 39 -8.01 4.86 -2.92
CA TRP A 39 -8.04 5.97 -3.87
C TRP A 39 -9.25 6.91 -3.69
N ALA A 40 -10.43 6.43 -3.29
CA ALA A 40 -11.65 7.25 -3.29
C ALA A 40 -11.72 8.31 -2.17
N TYR A 41 -10.98 9.42 -2.32
CA TYR A 41 -10.91 10.52 -1.36
C TYR A 41 -11.42 11.84 -1.97
N PRO A 42 -12.57 12.38 -1.49
CA PRO A 42 -13.10 13.65 -1.96
C PRO A 42 -12.17 14.86 -1.76
N GLY A 43 -11.29 14.83 -0.74
CA GLY A 43 -10.30 15.88 -0.50
C GLY A 43 -9.26 16.05 -1.62
N TRP A 44 -9.21 15.13 -2.58
CA TRP A 44 -8.30 15.21 -3.72
C TRP A 44 -8.93 15.85 -4.96
N VAL A 45 -10.22 16.21 -4.90
CA VAL A 45 -10.90 16.90 -5.99
C VAL A 45 -10.31 18.30 -6.20
N GLY A 46 -10.01 18.64 -7.45
CA GLY A 46 -9.29 19.85 -7.83
C GLY A 46 -7.78 19.66 -7.95
N ASN A 47 -7.24 18.49 -7.59
CA ASN A 47 -5.84 18.12 -7.86
C ASN A 47 -5.75 16.76 -8.57
N VAL A 48 -6.02 15.66 -7.86
CA VAL A 48 -5.97 14.31 -8.46
C VAL A 48 -7.25 14.04 -9.27
N TYR A 49 -8.39 14.52 -8.78
CA TYR A 49 -9.70 14.26 -9.38
C TYR A 49 -10.34 15.53 -9.93
N SER A 50 -10.94 15.42 -11.11
CA SER A 50 -11.76 16.45 -11.75
C SER A 50 -13.24 16.30 -11.37
N ARG A 51 -13.72 15.07 -11.20
CA ARG A 51 -15.13 14.77 -10.90
C ARG A 51 -15.42 14.94 -9.41
N LYS A 52 -16.55 15.58 -9.08
CA LYS A 52 -17.13 15.59 -7.73
C LYS A 52 -18.13 14.45 -7.59
N HIS A 53 -18.22 13.85 -6.41
CA HIS A 53 -19.19 12.79 -6.09
C HIS A 53 -19.15 11.58 -7.04
N ALA A 54 -17.96 11.25 -7.56
CA ALA A 54 -17.78 10.11 -8.44
C ALA A 54 -17.79 8.78 -7.66
N SER A 55 -18.11 7.71 -8.37
CA SER A 55 -17.96 6.36 -7.85
C SER A 55 -16.49 6.00 -7.61
N SER A 56 -16.26 4.95 -6.83
CA SER A 56 -14.91 4.45 -6.59
C SER A 56 -14.19 4.05 -7.89
N ASN A 57 -14.90 3.52 -8.89
CA ASN A 57 -14.29 3.13 -10.16
C ASN A 57 -13.94 4.34 -11.03
N GLU A 58 -14.79 5.39 -11.04
CA GLU A 58 -14.48 6.64 -11.75
C GLU A 58 -13.29 7.36 -11.11
N TYR A 59 -13.16 7.33 -9.77
CA TYR A 59 -11.94 7.81 -9.13
C TYR A 59 -10.73 6.93 -9.43
N LEU A 60 -10.88 5.61 -9.59
CA LEU A 60 -9.77 4.74 -9.98
C LEU A 60 -9.25 5.10 -11.37
N GLU A 61 -10.16 5.36 -12.31
CA GLU A 61 -9.81 5.80 -13.66
C GLU A 61 -8.91 7.06 -13.62
N GLU A 62 -9.32 8.09 -12.89
CA GLU A 62 -8.54 9.32 -12.75
C GLU A 62 -7.25 9.11 -11.93
N TYR A 63 -7.30 8.28 -10.89
CA TYR A 63 -6.17 7.92 -10.05
C TYR A 63 -5.00 7.36 -10.87
N THR A 64 -5.30 6.44 -11.80
CA THR A 64 -4.27 5.80 -12.63
C THR A 64 -3.66 6.74 -13.67
N ARG A 65 -4.35 7.82 -14.03
CA ARG A 65 -3.84 8.89 -14.90
C ARG A 65 -2.99 9.90 -14.14
N TYR A 66 -3.08 9.93 -12.80
CA TYR A 66 -2.29 10.86 -12.01
C TYR A 66 -0.80 10.49 -12.07
N PRO A 67 0.09 11.38 -12.56
CA PRO A 67 1.43 10.93 -12.97
C PRO A 67 2.38 10.57 -11.82
N LEU A 68 2.03 10.86 -10.55
CA LEU A 68 2.84 10.44 -9.40
C LEU A 68 2.48 9.03 -8.90
N PHE A 69 1.32 8.49 -9.30
CA PHE A 69 0.84 7.19 -8.80
C PHE A 69 1.15 6.08 -9.79
N ARG A 70 1.86 5.05 -9.30
CA ARG A 70 2.32 3.89 -10.07
C ARG A 70 1.98 2.56 -9.42
N THR A 71 1.23 2.57 -8.33
CA THR A 71 0.67 1.39 -7.68
C THR A 71 -0.56 1.81 -6.89
N VAL A 72 -1.36 0.86 -6.42
CA VAL A 72 -2.46 1.16 -5.51
C VAL A 72 -2.70 0.01 -4.54
N GLY A 73 -3.07 0.35 -3.31
CA GLY A 73 -3.58 -0.60 -2.33
C GLY A 73 -5.10 -0.79 -2.49
N ALA A 74 -5.56 -2.03 -2.47
CA ALA A 74 -6.97 -2.38 -2.45
C ALA A 74 -7.41 -2.75 -1.02
N ASP A 75 -7.42 -1.78 -0.11
CA ASP A 75 -7.87 -2.02 1.27
C ASP A 75 -9.34 -2.46 1.37
N MET A 76 -10.17 -2.15 0.36
CA MET A 76 -11.59 -2.52 0.35
C MET A 76 -11.82 -4.04 0.29
N THR A 77 -10.87 -4.81 -0.25
CA THR A 77 -10.98 -6.28 -0.31
C THR A 77 -10.76 -6.95 1.05
N PHE A 78 -10.42 -6.17 2.07
CA PHE A 78 -10.41 -6.64 3.45
C PHE A 78 -11.81 -7.03 3.94
N TYR A 79 -12.87 -6.42 3.42
CA TYR A 79 -14.23 -6.67 3.90
C TYR A 79 -14.95 -7.76 3.11
N ASN A 80 -14.60 -7.91 1.84
CA ASN A 80 -15.13 -8.94 0.95
C ASN A 80 -14.05 -9.32 -0.07
N PRO A 81 -13.95 -10.59 -0.47
CA PRO A 81 -13.03 -10.97 -1.54
C PRO A 81 -13.44 -10.32 -2.87
N PRO A 82 -12.48 -10.07 -3.78
CA PRO A 82 -12.80 -9.51 -5.08
C PRO A 82 -13.58 -10.51 -5.95
N SER A 83 -14.61 -10.03 -6.66
CA SER A 83 -15.30 -10.85 -7.65
C SER A 83 -14.64 -10.78 -9.02
N VAL A 84 -14.85 -11.80 -9.86
CA VAL A 84 -14.36 -11.82 -11.25
C VAL A 84 -14.82 -10.59 -12.03
N GLY A 85 -16.08 -10.16 -11.85
CA GLY A 85 -16.62 -8.98 -12.52
C GLY A 85 -15.95 -7.67 -12.09
N LEU A 86 -15.66 -7.53 -10.79
CA LEU A 86 -14.93 -6.37 -10.27
C LEU A 86 -13.51 -6.32 -10.84
N LEU A 87 -12.80 -7.44 -10.83
CA LEU A 87 -11.43 -7.54 -11.34
C LEU A 87 -11.35 -7.28 -12.84
N LYS A 88 -12.29 -7.80 -13.63
CA LYS A 88 -12.41 -7.47 -15.07
C LYS A 88 -12.63 -5.98 -15.28
N THR A 89 -13.47 -5.35 -14.44
CA THR A 89 -13.70 -3.90 -14.49
C THR A 89 -12.41 -3.14 -14.19
N TRP A 90 -11.69 -3.49 -13.12
CA TRP A 90 -10.42 -2.85 -12.79
C TRP A 90 -9.37 -3.06 -13.86
N LYS A 91 -9.24 -4.27 -14.42
CA LYS A 91 -8.29 -4.56 -15.49
C LYS A 91 -8.51 -3.67 -16.71
N ALA A 92 -9.76 -3.33 -17.03
CA ALA A 92 -10.08 -2.41 -18.11
C ALA A 92 -9.75 -0.94 -17.81
N LEU A 93 -9.69 -0.56 -16.53
CA LEU A 93 -9.38 0.81 -16.08
C LEU A 93 -7.88 1.03 -15.84
N LEU A 94 -7.16 -0.01 -15.46
CA LEU A 94 -5.75 0.08 -15.08
C LEU A 94 -4.84 0.11 -16.33
N PRO A 95 -3.78 0.95 -16.34
CA PRO A 95 -2.71 0.86 -17.33
C PRO A 95 -2.08 -0.54 -17.34
N PRO A 96 -1.56 -1.03 -18.48
CA PRO A 96 -0.92 -2.33 -18.55
C PRO A 96 0.14 -2.52 -17.46
N LYS A 97 0.08 -3.65 -16.75
CA LYS A 97 0.99 -4.00 -15.64
C LYS A 97 1.01 -3.00 -14.48
N PHE A 98 -0.03 -2.16 -14.32
CA PHE A 98 -0.17 -1.31 -13.14
C PHE A 98 -0.45 -2.19 -11.91
N PRO A 99 0.45 -2.24 -10.92
CA PRO A 99 0.39 -3.20 -9.82
C PRO A 99 -0.60 -2.76 -8.73
N VAL A 100 -1.44 -3.70 -8.33
CA VAL A 100 -2.39 -3.60 -7.21
C VAL A 100 -1.91 -4.48 -6.07
N VAL A 101 -1.78 -3.90 -4.89
CA VAL A 101 -1.49 -4.62 -3.64
C VAL A 101 -2.81 -4.84 -2.90
N PHE A 102 -3.29 -6.07 -2.91
CA PHE A 102 -4.53 -6.45 -2.24
C PHE A 102 -4.32 -6.60 -0.75
N LYS A 103 -5.27 -6.09 0.03
CA LYS A 103 -5.42 -6.48 1.42
C LYS A 103 -6.35 -7.69 1.46
N VAL A 104 -5.83 -8.83 1.93
CA VAL A 104 -6.58 -10.07 1.97
C VAL A 104 -7.78 -9.93 2.92
N TRP A 105 -8.86 -10.61 2.56
CA TRP A 105 -10.13 -10.65 3.27
C TRP A 105 -9.97 -11.02 4.74
N ASP A 106 -10.68 -10.29 5.62
CA ASP A 106 -10.60 -10.44 7.07
C ASP A 106 -11.02 -11.82 7.58
N GLU A 107 -11.83 -12.52 6.80
CA GLU A 107 -12.20 -13.92 7.04
C GLU A 107 -11.00 -14.86 7.08
N ILE A 108 -9.88 -14.50 6.45
CA ILE A 108 -8.65 -15.31 6.48
C ILE A 108 -7.70 -14.81 7.57
N THR A 109 -7.68 -13.50 7.84
CA THR A 109 -6.59 -12.87 8.62
C THR A 109 -6.98 -12.42 10.02
N VAL A 110 -8.26 -12.50 10.40
CA VAL A 110 -8.76 -12.13 11.73
C VAL A 110 -9.13 -13.38 12.52
N ASP A 111 -8.48 -13.61 13.67
CA ASP A 111 -8.76 -14.76 14.55
C ASP A 111 -10.10 -14.60 15.31
N ARG A 112 -10.45 -13.35 15.67
CA ARG A 112 -11.72 -13.00 16.33
C ARG A 112 -12.28 -11.69 15.79
N PHE A 113 -13.57 -11.67 15.49
CA PHE A 113 -14.23 -10.48 14.96
C PHE A 113 -14.25 -9.35 16.00
N GLU A 114 -13.85 -8.15 15.62
CA GLU A 114 -13.74 -6.98 16.52
C GLU A 114 -14.95 -6.04 16.42
N LYS A 115 -15.75 -6.17 15.37
CA LYS A 115 -16.91 -5.34 15.09
C LYS A 115 -18.07 -6.22 14.70
N VAL A 116 -19.27 -5.81 15.10
CA VAL A 116 -20.49 -6.40 14.57
C VAL A 116 -20.55 -6.09 13.08
N ASP A 117 -20.76 -7.12 12.28
CA ASP A 117 -21.04 -6.99 10.85
C ASP A 117 -22.26 -6.08 10.64
N GLN A 118 -22.17 -5.15 9.68
CA GLN A 118 -23.29 -4.26 9.33
C GLN A 118 -24.52 -5.04 8.87
N ALA A 119 -24.34 -6.24 8.32
CA ALA A 119 -25.42 -7.14 7.95
C ALA A 119 -26.04 -7.90 9.13
N GLY A 120 -25.54 -7.69 10.36
CA GLY A 120 -26.06 -8.32 11.57
C GLY A 120 -25.80 -9.83 11.64
N ASN A 121 -24.80 -10.35 10.91
CA ASN A 121 -24.49 -11.77 10.90
C ASN A 121 -24.06 -12.26 12.29
N PRO A 122 -24.81 -13.17 12.95
CA PRO A 122 -24.49 -13.65 14.29
C PRO A 122 -23.10 -14.28 14.41
N ARG A 123 -22.59 -14.90 13.34
CA ARG A 123 -21.24 -15.49 13.31
C ARG A 123 -20.16 -14.42 13.47
N ARG A 124 -20.37 -13.24 12.87
CA ARG A 124 -19.43 -12.11 12.84
C ARG A 124 -19.68 -11.10 13.96
N MET A 125 -20.35 -11.51 15.04
CA MET A 125 -20.48 -10.67 16.23
C MET A 125 -19.11 -10.46 16.91
N GLN A 126 -18.98 -9.32 17.57
CA GLN A 126 -17.76 -8.96 18.28
C GLN A 126 -17.39 -10.03 19.32
N GLY A 127 -16.13 -10.45 19.31
CA GLY A 127 -15.57 -11.44 20.22
C GLY A 127 -15.65 -12.88 19.70
N ASN A 128 -16.51 -13.18 18.71
CA ASN A 128 -16.64 -14.52 18.17
C ASN A 128 -15.35 -14.97 17.48
N ARG A 129 -15.00 -16.25 17.64
CA ARG A 129 -13.91 -16.88 16.89
C ARG A 129 -14.29 -16.97 15.42
N ASN A 130 -13.31 -16.69 14.58
CA ASN A 130 -13.43 -16.90 13.16
C ASN A 130 -12.99 -18.35 12.81
N PRO A 131 -13.89 -19.22 12.33
CA PRO A 131 -13.53 -20.59 11.96
C PRO A 131 -12.64 -20.68 10.71
N HIS A 132 -12.59 -19.61 9.90
CA HIS A 132 -11.83 -19.57 8.65
C HIS A 132 -10.49 -18.83 8.78
N PHE A 133 -10.08 -18.49 10.00
CA PHE A 133 -8.78 -17.90 10.24
C PHE A 133 -7.67 -18.86 9.79
N LEU A 134 -6.81 -18.40 8.87
CA LEU A 134 -5.77 -19.21 8.22
C LEU A 134 -6.33 -20.40 7.42
N ASP A 135 -7.51 -20.25 6.80
CA ASP A 135 -8.10 -21.25 5.90
C ASP A 135 -7.53 -21.08 4.47
N ALA A 136 -6.56 -21.91 4.10
CA ALA A 136 -5.90 -21.87 2.79
C ALA A 136 -6.85 -22.22 1.64
N GLY A 137 -7.73 -23.21 1.82
CA GLY A 137 -8.68 -23.63 0.79
C GLY A 137 -9.70 -22.55 0.48
N LEU A 138 -10.27 -21.92 1.52
CA LEU A 138 -11.19 -20.80 1.32
C LEU A 138 -10.49 -19.61 0.65
N PHE A 139 -9.23 -19.32 1.03
CA PHE A 139 -8.48 -18.24 0.40
C PHE A 139 -8.20 -18.52 -1.08
N GLU A 140 -7.84 -19.77 -1.43
CA GLU A 140 -7.64 -20.18 -2.82
C GLU A 140 -8.93 -20.02 -3.63
N ASP A 141 -10.04 -20.58 -3.16
CA ASP A 141 -11.32 -20.54 -3.87
C ASP A 141 -11.88 -19.13 -4.00
N ALA A 142 -11.92 -18.37 -2.89
CA ALA A 142 -12.62 -17.10 -2.83
C ALA A 142 -11.75 -15.91 -3.26
N PHE A 143 -10.42 -16.02 -3.20
CA PHE A 143 -9.52 -14.89 -3.48
C PHE A 143 -8.63 -15.14 -4.69
N LEU A 144 -7.94 -16.29 -4.76
CA LEU A 144 -7.06 -16.62 -5.90
C LEU A 144 -7.84 -17.00 -7.15
N GLY A 145 -8.90 -17.80 -7.01
CA GLY A 145 -9.78 -18.22 -8.10
C GLY A 145 -10.27 -17.04 -8.94
N PRO A 146 -10.92 -16.01 -8.34
CA PRO A 146 -11.36 -14.83 -9.07
C PRO A 146 -10.24 -14.05 -9.76
N ILE A 147 -9.04 -14.02 -9.18
CA ILE A 147 -7.86 -13.39 -9.76
C ILE A 147 -7.41 -14.13 -11.02
N VAL A 148 -7.37 -15.46 -10.97
CA VAL A 148 -7.02 -16.31 -12.12
C VAL A 148 -8.08 -16.22 -13.21
N ASP A 149 -9.35 -16.39 -12.85
CA ASP A 149 -10.49 -16.43 -13.79
C ASP A 149 -10.74 -15.10 -14.50
N SER A 150 -10.34 -13.99 -13.88
CA SER A 150 -10.41 -12.65 -14.49
C SER A 150 -9.19 -12.31 -15.34
N GLY A 151 -8.12 -13.11 -15.29
CA GLY A 151 -6.86 -12.80 -15.95
C GLY A 151 -6.14 -11.61 -15.31
N PHE A 152 -6.32 -11.35 -14.02
CA PHE A 152 -5.78 -10.18 -13.32
C PHE A 152 -4.32 -10.34 -12.88
N GLN A 153 -3.70 -11.50 -13.12
CA GLN A 153 -2.38 -11.88 -12.62
C GLN A 153 -1.29 -10.83 -12.94
N ASP A 154 -1.30 -10.25 -14.15
CA ASP A 154 -0.32 -9.24 -14.58
C ASP A 154 -0.36 -7.92 -13.81
N HIS A 155 -1.44 -7.68 -13.04
CA HIS A 155 -1.61 -6.52 -12.17
C HIS A 155 -1.35 -6.86 -10.70
N LEU A 156 -0.91 -8.06 -10.34
CA LEU A 156 -0.66 -8.41 -8.93
C LEU A 156 0.65 -7.84 -8.41
N GLY A 157 0.54 -6.75 -7.66
CA GLY A 157 1.65 -6.18 -6.88
C GLY A 157 1.88 -6.90 -5.55
N GLY A 158 0.84 -7.48 -4.94
CA GLY A 158 0.99 -8.26 -3.73
C GLY A 158 -0.34 -8.72 -3.14
N LEU A 159 -0.33 -9.83 -2.41
CA LEU A 159 -1.45 -10.36 -1.65
C LEU A 159 -1.07 -10.30 -0.17
N MET A 160 -1.44 -9.20 0.47
CA MET A 160 -1.03 -8.89 1.83
C MET A 160 -2.00 -9.47 2.87
N PHE A 161 -1.52 -10.45 3.63
CA PHE A 161 -2.18 -10.94 4.83
C PHE A 161 -1.87 -10.00 6.01
N GLU A 162 -2.84 -9.19 6.41
CA GLU A 162 -2.71 -8.34 7.60
C GLU A 162 -3.19 -9.09 8.84
N PHE A 163 -2.26 -9.55 9.67
CA PHE A 163 -2.56 -10.20 10.94
C PHE A 163 -2.50 -9.18 12.07
N ARG A 164 -3.64 -9.01 12.74
CA ARG A 164 -3.74 -8.22 13.98
C ARG A 164 -3.25 -9.05 15.16
N SER A 165 -2.82 -8.37 16.22
CA SER A 165 -2.47 -9.03 17.48
C SER A 165 -3.67 -9.83 17.99
N SER A 166 -3.57 -11.17 17.96
CA SER A 166 -4.48 -12.02 18.70
C SER A 166 -3.94 -12.14 20.12
N THR A 167 -4.61 -11.53 21.10
CA THR A 167 -4.31 -11.74 22.53
C THR A 167 -4.61 -13.17 22.98
N ALA A 168 -5.25 -13.98 22.14
CA ALA A 168 -5.66 -15.34 22.46
C ALA A 168 -4.61 -16.41 22.15
N ARG A 169 -3.52 -16.09 21.44
CA ARG A 169 -2.46 -17.04 21.08
C ARG A 169 -1.09 -16.54 21.54
N SER A 170 -0.23 -17.47 21.96
CA SER A 170 1.19 -17.13 22.13
C SER A 170 1.82 -16.83 20.77
N PRO A 171 2.89 -16.00 20.71
CA PRO A 171 3.66 -15.78 19.47
C PRO A 171 4.04 -17.08 18.76
N GLN A 172 4.54 -18.08 19.49
CA GLN A 172 4.96 -19.35 18.90
C GLN A 172 3.78 -20.15 18.32
N THR A 173 2.65 -20.20 19.02
CA THR A 173 1.44 -20.88 18.52
C THR A 173 0.93 -20.24 17.23
N PHE A 174 0.98 -18.91 17.15
CA PHE A 174 0.65 -18.19 15.94
C PHE A 174 1.62 -18.51 14.80
N LEU A 175 2.94 -18.47 15.05
CA LEU A 175 3.96 -18.78 14.04
C LEU A 175 3.82 -20.20 13.49
N ASN A 176 3.56 -21.21 14.34
CA ASN A 176 3.32 -22.58 13.88
C ASN A 176 2.07 -22.68 12.98
N SER A 177 1.00 -21.95 13.33
CA SER A 177 -0.22 -21.91 12.52
C SER A 177 0.02 -21.21 11.18
N LEU A 178 0.81 -20.13 11.21
CA LEU A 178 1.19 -19.37 10.02
C LEU A 178 2.05 -20.21 9.07
N GLU A 179 3.04 -20.94 9.57
CA GLU A 179 3.90 -21.80 8.75
C GLU A 179 3.08 -22.91 8.08
N ALA A 180 2.17 -23.56 8.82
CA ALA A 180 1.26 -24.55 8.25
C ALA A 180 0.37 -23.95 7.15
N PHE A 181 -0.18 -22.75 7.37
CA PHE A 181 -0.97 -22.04 6.38
C PHE A 181 -0.18 -21.71 5.12
N LEU A 182 1.00 -21.10 5.27
CA LEU A 182 1.87 -20.74 4.14
C LEU A 182 2.35 -21.97 3.36
N GLY A 183 2.56 -23.10 4.03
CA GLY A 183 2.89 -24.37 3.39
C GLY A 183 1.75 -25.01 2.60
N ALA A 184 0.51 -24.60 2.87
CA ALA A 184 -0.68 -25.07 2.15
C ALA A 184 -1.07 -24.15 0.98
N LEU A 185 -0.49 -22.95 0.86
CA LEU A 185 -0.82 -22.02 -0.21
C LEU A 185 -0.19 -22.44 -1.56
N PRO A 186 -0.88 -22.20 -2.69
CA PRO A 186 -0.30 -22.39 -4.03
C PRO A 186 0.94 -21.52 -4.27
N THR A 187 1.96 -22.06 -4.91
CA THR A 187 3.16 -21.28 -5.29
C THR A 187 2.90 -20.38 -6.50
N GLY A 188 3.74 -19.35 -6.70
CA GLY A 188 3.69 -18.48 -7.88
C GLY A 188 2.83 -17.23 -7.72
N PHE A 189 2.32 -16.97 -6.52
CA PHE A 189 1.60 -15.75 -6.17
C PHE A 189 2.44 -14.85 -5.26
N PRO A 190 2.26 -13.52 -5.35
CA PRO A 190 3.08 -12.55 -4.62
C PRO A 190 2.60 -12.34 -3.19
N TYR A 191 2.75 -13.34 -2.34
CA TYR A 191 2.30 -13.26 -0.95
C TYR A 191 3.14 -12.29 -0.13
N ALA A 192 2.46 -11.54 0.73
CA ALA A 192 3.10 -10.65 1.67
C ALA A 192 2.41 -10.70 3.03
N LEU A 193 3.15 -10.43 4.11
CA LEU A 193 2.63 -10.48 5.47
C LEU A 193 2.82 -9.15 6.19
N ALA A 194 1.70 -8.55 6.60
CA ALA A 194 1.66 -7.34 7.42
C ALA A 194 1.33 -7.69 8.88
N GLY A 195 2.38 -7.92 9.69
CA GLY A 195 2.23 -8.10 11.14
C GLY A 195 1.94 -6.77 11.82
N ARG A 196 0.96 -6.74 12.73
CA ARG A 196 0.62 -5.57 13.56
C ARG A 196 1.17 -5.66 14.99
N GLU A 197 2.15 -6.54 15.20
CA GLU A 197 2.63 -6.87 16.52
C GLU A 197 4.17 -6.97 16.55
N PRO A 198 4.88 -6.01 17.18
CA PRO A 198 6.34 -5.98 17.23
C PRO A 198 6.99 -7.25 17.79
N ARG A 199 6.36 -7.90 18.78
CA ARG A 199 6.91 -9.12 19.40
C ARG A 199 6.97 -10.33 18.46
N LEU A 200 6.30 -10.28 17.31
CA LEU A 200 6.42 -11.31 16.28
C LEU A 200 7.70 -11.14 15.43
N LEU A 201 8.28 -9.94 15.38
CA LEU A 201 9.41 -9.63 14.50
C LEU A 201 10.73 -10.13 15.10
N GLY A 202 10.99 -11.42 14.93
CA GLY A 202 12.22 -12.09 15.33
C GLY A 202 12.66 -13.19 14.36
N ALA A 203 13.73 -13.91 14.72
CA ALA A 203 14.40 -14.88 13.83
C ALA A 203 13.46 -15.98 13.31
N SER A 204 12.58 -16.53 14.15
CA SER A 204 11.62 -17.56 13.72
C SER A 204 10.63 -17.06 12.67
N TYR A 205 10.12 -15.83 12.85
CA TYR A 205 9.23 -15.20 11.87
C TYR A 205 9.95 -14.94 10.55
N GLN A 206 11.17 -14.39 10.61
CA GLN A 206 12.01 -14.17 9.44
C GLN A 206 12.29 -15.47 8.67
N ALA A 207 12.62 -16.56 9.37
CA ALA A 207 12.89 -17.86 8.77
C ALA A 207 11.66 -18.43 8.05
N ILE A 208 10.48 -18.39 8.70
CA ILE A 208 9.21 -18.82 8.09
C ILE A 208 8.96 -18.04 6.79
N LEU A 209 9.06 -16.70 6.82
CA LEU A 209 8.81 -15.90 5.62
C LEU A 209 9.76 -16.25 4.48
N ARG A 210 11.06 -16.42 4.75
CA ARG A 210 12.05 -16.79 3.72
C ARG A 210 11.81 -18.17 3.13
N ASN A 211 11.52 -19.15 3.98
CA ASN A 211 11.28 -20.53 3.55
C ASN A 211 10.08 -20.62 2.58
N HIS A 212 9.09 -19.75 2.76
CA HIS A 212 7.89 -19.69 1.92
C HIS A 212 7.92 -18.57 0.86
N GLN A 213 9.05 -17.85 0.70
CA GLN A 213 9.22 -16.72 -0.23
C GLN A 213 8.15 -15.62 -0.06
N VAL A 214 7.71 -15.37 1.18
CA VAL A 214 6.70 -14.37 1.51
C VAL A 214 7.37 -13.06 1.89
N SER A 215 6.96 -11.95 1.28
CA SER A 215 7.50 -10.63 1.61
C SER A 215 6.96 -10.10 2.93
N HIS A 216 7.85 -9.68 3.82
CA HIS A 216 7.48 -8.84 4.95
C HIS A 216 6.95 -7.48 4.48
N VAL A 217 5.81 -7.06 5.00
CA VAL A 217 5.28 -5.71 4.79
C VAL A 217 5.76 -4.79 5.91
N PHE A 218 6.53 -3.78 5.55
CA PHE A 218 7.04 -2.73 6.42
C PHE A 218 5.91 -1.76 6.77
N ASN A 219 5.52 -1.68 8.05
CA ASN A 219 4.34 -0.93 8.45
C ASN A 219 4.68 0.26 9.36
N HIS A 220 4.47 1.48 8.88
CA HIS A 220 4.52 2.68 9.71
C HIS A 220 3.12 2.94 10.26
N TRP A 221 2.86 2.44 11.47
CA TRP A 221 1.55 2.36 12.09
C TRP A 221 1.68 2.50 13.61
N ASP A 222 0.75 3.21 14.24
CA ASP A 222 0.57 3.40 15.70
C ASP A 222 1.56 2.64 16.60
N ARG A 223 1.30 1.35 16.85
CA ARG A 223 2.07 0.53 17.81
C ARG A 223 3.21 -0.29 17.20
N MET A 224 3.51 -0.08 15.93
CA MET A 224 4.62 -0.77 15.25
C MET A 224 5.95 -0.08 15.55
N LEU A 225 7.03 -0.83 15.36
CA LEU A 225 8.39 -0.28 15.39
C LEU A 225 8.60 0.68 14.21
N PRO A 226 9.55 1.62 14.29
CA PRO A 226 10.04 2.34 13.11
C PRO A 226 10.42 1.39 11.97
N LEU A 227 10.35 1.87 10.74
CA LEU A 227 10.56 1.02 9.56
C LEU A 227 12.01 0.52 9.49
N ARG A 228 12.98 1.36 9.91
CA ARG A 228 14.38 0.97 10.12
C ARG A 228 14.50 -0.29 10.97
N GLU A 229 13.87 -0.27 12.13
CA GLU A 229 14.00 -1.33 13.11
C GLU A 229 13.32 -2.63 12.62
N GLN A 230 12.24 -2.51 11.84
CA GLN A 230 11.65 -3.66 11.14
C GLN A 230 12.64 -4.26 10.13
N LEU A 231 13.33 -3.41 9.36
CA LEU A 231 14.35 -3.84 8.40
C LEU A 231 15.53 -4.52 9.09
N ASP A 232 16.03 -3.98 10.20
CA ASP A 232 17.13 -4.58 10.95
C ASP A 232 16.76 -5.95 11.55
N ARG A 233 15.52 -6.09 12.05
CA ARG A 233 15.04 -7.33 12.69
C ARG A 233 14.65 -8.42 11.69
N VAL A 234 14.00 -8.04 10.58
CA VAL A 234 13.38 -8.99 9.64
C VAL A 234 14.13 -9.07 8.33
N GLY A 235 14.71 -7.97 7.86
CA GLY A 235 15.33 -7.88 6.53
C GLY A 235 14.35 -8.10 5.39
N LEU A 236 14.89 -8.22 4.19
CA LEU A 236 14.12 -8.58 2.99
C LEU A 236 13.92 -10.10 2.97
N THR A 237 12.68 -10.55 2.80
CA THR A 237 12.27 -11.96 3.03
C THR A 237 11.62 -12.63 1.83
N GLY A 238 11.04 -11.87 0.90
CA GLY A 238 10.41 -12.37 -0.31
C GLY A 238 10.94 -11.67 -1.56
N ASP A 239 10.17 -11.78 -2.64
CA ASP A 239 10.54 -11.31 -3.99
C ASP A 239 10.25 -9.82 -4.25
N ARG A 240 9.79 -9.09 -3.22
CA ARG A 240 9.41 -7.68 -3.32
C ARG A 240 9.48 -6.95 -1.98
N VAL A 241 9.58 -5.63 -2.05
CA VAL A 241 9.46 -4.75 -0.88
C VAL A 241 8.08 -4.10 -0.88
N ILE A 242 7.34 -4.23 0.22
CA ILE A 242 6.06 -3.53 0.39
C ILE A 242 6.12 -2.70 1.66
N SER A 243 5.87 -1.40 1.56
CA SER A 243 5.78 -0.50 2.69
C SER A 243 4.41 0.14 2.77
N ARG A 244 3.85 0.22 3.98
CA ARG A 244 2.57 0.89 4.26
C ARG A 244 2.78 2.00 5.25
N ILE A 245 2.55 3.22 4.80
CA ILE A 245 2.65 4.44 5.61
C ILE A 245 1.24 4.81 6.05
N LEU A 246 0.85 4.44 7.26
CA LEU A 246 -0.56 4.44 7.67
C LEU A 246 -0.92 5.57 8.62
N THR A 247 -0.17 5.71 9.72
CA THR A 247 -0.38 6.74 10.75
C THR A 247 0.97 7.16 11.32
N PRO A 248 1.07 8.32 12.01
CA PRO A 248 2.18 8.55 12.93
C PRO A 248 2.31 7.41 13.95
N LEU A 249 3.54 7.13 14.39
CA LEU A 249 3.76 6.20 15.50
C LEU A 249 3.15 6.79 16.78
N GLY A 250 2.58 5.92 17.61
CA GLY A 250 1.86 6.29 18.84
C GLY A 250 0.53 7.02 18.63
N MET A 251 0.07 7.22 17.38
CA MET A 251 -1.21 7.84 17.08
C MET A 251 -2.24 6.79 16.67
N PRO A 252 -3.30 6.55 17.46
CA PRO A 252 -4.37 5.64 17.10
C PRO A 252 -5.05 6.02 15.78
N TYR A 253 -5.46 5.01 15.02
CA TYR A 253 -6.08 5.19 13.70
C TYR A 253 -7.30 6.14 13.70
N ALA A 254 -8.13 6.08 14.75
CA ALA A 254 -9.31 6.94 14.87
C ALA A 254 -8.92 8.42 15.07
N ASP A 255 -7.87 8.67 15.84
CA ASP A 255 -7.37 10.03 16.11
C ASP A 255 -6.69 10.61 14.88
N ALA A 256 -5.87 9.82 14.19
CA ALA A 256 -5.29 10.18 12.90
C ALA A 256 -6.40 10.50 11.88
N LYS A 257 -7.48 9.69 11.84
CA LYS A 257 -8.63 9.97 10.97
C LYS A 257 -9.24 11.33 11.26
N LYS A 258 -9.47 11.65 12.55
CA LYS A 258 -10.07 12.92 12.98
C LYS A 258 -9.15 14.11 12.72
N LYS A 259 -7.86 13.98 13.02
CA LYS A 259 -6.87 15.06 12.88
C LYS A 259 -6.68 15.49 11.42
N PHE A 260 -6.61 14.52 10.52
CA PHE A 260 -6.14 14.75 9.15
C PHE A 260 -7.26 14.90 8.11
N PHE A 261 -8.51 14.59 8.47
CA PHE A 261 -9.66 14.87 7.61
C PHE A 261 -9.76 16.39 7.37
N PRO A 262 -10.04 16.89 6.14
CA PRO A 262 -10.64 16.18 4.99
C PRO A 262 -9.67 15.58 3.97
N TYR A 263 -8.38 15.51 4.30
CA TYR A 263 -7.32 14.99 3.43
C TYR A 263 -7.10 15.77 2.13
N ASP A 264 -6.99 17.09 2.22
CA ASP A 264 -6.80 18.01 1.10
C ASP A 264 -5.48 18.79 1.14
N GLN A 265 -4.75 18.74 2.27
CA GLN A 265 -3.50 19.48 2.44
C GLN A 265 -2.50 18.76 3.36
N LEU A 266 -1.20 18.96 3.07
CA LEU A 266 -0.09 18.55 3.92
C LEU A 266 0.44 19.79 4.65
N LEU A 267 0.20 19.87 5.95
CA LEU A 267 0.74 20.95 6.79
C LEU A 267 2.18 20.63 7.22
N PRO A 268 3.08 21.63 7.30
CA PRO A 268 4.49 21.41 7.67
C PRO A 268 4.68 20.63 8.98
N GLU A 269 3.88 20.91 10.00
CA GLU A 269 3.91 20.26 11.32
C GLU A 269 3.43 18.81 11.32
N ASN A 270 2.79 18.36 10.24
CA ASN A 270 2.34 16.98 10.09
C ASN A 270 3.37 16.09 9.41
N ARG A 271 4.45 16.66 8.88
CA ARG A 271 5.52 15.90 8.22
C ARG A 271 6.22 15.01 9.25
N LEU A 272 6.56 13.79 8.84
CA LEU A 272 7.23 12.77 9.64
C LEU A 272 8.67 12.56 9.11
N PRO A 273 9.68 13.32 9.58
CA PRO A 273 11.02 13.27 9.02
C PRO A 273 11.69 11.89 9.11
N GLU A 274 11.56 11.21 10.25
CA GLU A 274 12.18 9.91 10.50
C GLU A 274 11.58 8.83 9.59
N MET A 275 10.26 8.83 9.43
CA MET A 275 9.55 7.94 8.50
C MET A 275 10.07 8.11 7.06
N ARG A 276 10.31 9.35 6.64
CA ARG A 276 10.77 9.66 5.29
C ARG A 276 12.18 9.13 5.05
N VAL A 277 13.08 9.28 6.03
CA VAL A 277 14.42 8.69 5.98
C VAL A 277 14.33 7.18 5.84
N ASP A 278 13.49 6.53 6.64
CA ASP A 278 13.35 5.07 6.58
C ASP A 278 12.76 4.58 5.25
N VAL A 279 11.77 5.29 4.69
CA VAL A 279 11.20 4.94 3.38
C VAL A 279 12.24 5.08 2.27
N VAL A 280 13.07 6.12 2.32
CA VAL A 280 14.15 6.28 1.34
C VAL A 280 15.11 5.09 1.41
N GLU A 281 15.51 4.68 2.61
CA GLU A 281 16.43 3.54 2.73
C GLU A 281 15.79 2.21 2.33
N LEU A 282 14.51 1.98 2.61
CA LEU A 282 13.79 0.82 2.07
C LEU A 282 13.80 0.79 0.54
N CYS A 283 13.66 1.95 -0.11
CA CYS A 283 13.76 2.05 -1.56
C CYS A 283 15.19 1.79 -2.04
N GLU A 284 16.21 2.27 -1.33
CA GLU A 284 17.61 2.00 -1.66
C GLU A 284 17.96 0.52 -1.56
N GLU A 285 17.52 -0.15 -0.49
CA GLU A 285 17.71 -1.59 -0.33
C GLU A 285 16.93 -2.38 -1.39
N ALA A 286 15.74 -1.95 -1.78
CA ALA A 286 15.03 -2.56 -2.91
C ALA A 286 15.82 -2.45 -4.23
N ILE A 287 16.34 -1.25 -4.54
CA ILE A 287 17.14 -1.01 -5.75
C ILE A 287 18.41 -1.86 -5.75
N LYS A 288 19.13 -1.88 -4.62
CA LYS A 288 20.38 -2.63 -4.45
C LYS A 288 20.18 -4.14 -4.61
N ASN A 289 19.03 -4.66 -4.21
CA ASN A 289 18.69 -6.07 -4.33
C ASN A 289 17.88 -6.39 -5.59
N HIS A 290 17.68 -5.43 -6.50
CA HIS A 290 16.88 -5.58 -7.72
C HIS A 290 15.46 -6.11 -7.48
N LEU A 291 14.84 -5.67 -6.39
CA LEU A 291 13.47 -6.04 -6.03
C LEU A 291 12.49 -4.91 -6.39
N PRO A 292 11.31 -5.23 -6.93
CA PRO A 292 10.24 -4.24 -7.05
C PRO A 292 9.81 -3.75 -5.67
N ALA A 293 9.58 -2.45 -5.54
CA ALA A 293 9.10 -1.83 -4.31
C ALA A 293 7.74 -1.15 -4.51
N TYR A 294 6.82 -1.38 -3.57
CA TYR A 294 5.51 -0.76 -3.51
C TYR A 294 5.36 0.02 -2.20
N VAL A 295 5.36 1.35 -2.29
CA VAL A 295 5.18 2.24 -1.12
C VAL A 295 3.75 2.80 -1.14
N LEU A 296 2.93 2.35 -0.20
CA LEU A 296 1.51 2.67 -0.10
C LEU A 296 1.28 3.68 1.02
N VAL A 297 1.03 4.94 0.65
CA VAL A 297 0.81 6.04 1.58
C VAL A 297 -0.68 6.21 1.90
N ASN A 298 -1.03 6.36 3.17
CA ASN A 298 -2.38 6.68 3.63
C ASN A 298 -2.44 8.15 4.03
N ASN A 299 -3.56 8.82 3.72
CA ASN A 299 -3.76 10.21 4.14
C ASN A 299 -3.67 10.40 5.67
N ARG A 300 -3.91 9.35 6.44
CA ARG A 300 -3.80 9.37 7.91
C ARG A 300 -2.37 9.44 8.43
N ALA A 301 -1.36 9.38 7.57
CA ALA A 301 0.03 9.58 7.97
C ALA A 301 0.34 11.05 8.22
N GLU A 302 0.03 11.93 7.26
CA GLU A 302 0.45 13.34 7.30
C GLU A 302 -0.64 14.34 6.86
N GLY A 303 -1.84 13.90 6.52
CA GLY A 303 -2.90 14.77 5.99
C GLY A 303 -3.21 14.50 4.53
N TYR A 304 -2.18 14.42 3.68
CA TYR A 304 -2.40 14.44 2.23
C TYR A 304 -1.36 13.60 1.48
N ALA A 305 -1.75 12.37 1.17
CA ALA A 305 -0.88 11.39 0.53
C ALA A 305 -0.29 11.82 -0.82
N PRO A 306 -0.99 12.57 -1.71
CA PRO A 306 -0.40 13.03 -2.96
C PRO A 306 0.88 13.84 -2.77
N MET A 307 0.89 14.80 -1.82
CA MET A 307 2.08 15.60 -1.52
C MET A 307 3.14 14.78 -0.79
N THR A 308 2.74 13.93 0.18
CA THR A 308 3.67 13.01 0.84
C THR A 308 4.43 12.14 -0.16
N ILE A 309 3.73 11.58 -1.15
CA ILE A 309 4.32 10.77 -2.22
C ILE A 309 5.29 11.60 -3.06
N GLN A 310 4.89 12.81 -3.48
CA GLN A 310 5.75 13.69 -4.26
C GLN A 310 7.08 13.94 -3.53
N ASP A 311 7.02 14.34 -2.27
CA ASP A 311 8.21 14.62 -1.47
C ASP A 311 9.09 13.37 -1.27
N LEU A 312 8.47 12.19 -1.08
CA LEU A 312 9.21 10.92 -0.92
C LEU A 312 9.91 10.53 -2.22
N GLN A 313 9.25 10.68 -3.36
CA GLN A 313 9.83 10.46 -4.68
C GLN A 313 11.03 11.39 -4.91
N GLU A 314 10.88 12.68 -4.60
CA GLU A 314 11.99 13.65 -4.68
C GLU A 314 13.15 13.29 -3.75
N ALA A 315 12.86 12.83 -2.52
CA ALA A 315 13.90 12.40 -1.58
C ALA A 315 14.67 11.16 -2.07
N VAL A 316 13.99 10.15 -2.61
CA VAL A 316 14.63 8.98 -3.22
C VAL A 316 15.44 9.38 -4.45
N ALA A 317 14.89 10.21 -5.32
CA ALA A 317 15.57 10.68 -6.53
C ALA A 317 16.84 11.47 -6.20
N LYS A 318 16.77 12.38 -5.23
CA LYS A 318 17.93 13.13 -4.73
C LYS A 318 19.00 12.18 -4.20
N LYS A 319 18.61 11.19 -3.40
CA LYS A 319 19.52 10.19 -2.84
C LYS A 319 20.18 9.34 -3.93
N LYS A 320 19.46 9.03 -5.02
CA LYS A 320 19.96 8.30 -6.19
C LYS A 320 20.74 9.16 -7.20
N GLY A 321 20.81 10.48 -7.00
CA GLY A 321 21.45 11.39 -7.96
C GLY A 321 20.67 11.55 -9.27
N LEU A 322 19.36 11.26 -9.28
CA LEU A 322 18.47 11.43 -10.44
C LEU A 322 18.02 12.89 -10.61
N LEU A 323 18.15 13.70 -9.56
CA LEU A 323 17.92 15.13 -9.62
C LEU A 323 19.25 15.86 -9.87
N PRO A 324 19.31 16.81 -10.83
CA PRO A 324 20.50 17.63 -11.02
C PRO A 324 20.85 18.38 -9.74
N LEU A 325 22.14 18.48 -9.42
CA LEU A 325 22.62 19.29 -8.30
C LEU A 325 22.19 20.75 -8.50
N PRO A 326 21.85 21.49 -7.42
CA PRO A 326 21.53 22.91 -7.53
C PRO A 326 22.68 23.64 -8.24
N GLY A 327 22.42 24.20 -9.43
CA GLY A 327 23.40 24.94 -10.24
C GLY A 327 23.95 24.22 -11.48
N GLN A 328 23.51 23.00 -11.80
CA GLN A 328 23.81 22.38 -13.09
C GLN A 328 22.61 22.52 -14.03
N SER A 329 22.69 23.45 -14.98
CA SER A 329 21.79 23.47 -16.14
C SER A 329 21.96 22.17 -16.92
N PRO A 330 20.90 21.57 -17.47
CA PRO A 330 21.03 20.42 -18.35
C PRO A 330 21.91 20.83 -19.53
N THR A 331 23.03 20.13 -19.69
CA THR A 331 23.88 20.30 -20.87
C THR A 331 23.05 19.92 -22.08
N SER A 332 22.71 20.92 -22.90
CA SER A 332 22.18 20.72 -24.24
C SER A 332 23.25 20.01 -25.07
N SER A 333 23.17 18.69 -25.16
CA SER A 333 23.90 17.92 -26.15
C SER A 333 23.30 18.21 -27.52
N SER A 334 24.15 18.73 -28.39
CA SER A 334 23.92 19.12 -29.79
C SER A 334 23.79 17.92 -30.71
#